data_AF-A0A7C2ZRL7-F1
#
_entry.id   AF-A0A7C2ZRL7-F1
#
_cell.length_a   1.000
_cell.length_b   1.000
_cell.length_c   1.000
_cell.angle_alpha   90.00
_cell.angle_beta   90.00
_cell.angle_gamma   90.00
#
_symmetry.space_group_name_H-M   'P 1'
#
loop_
_entity.id
_entity.type
_entity.pdbx_description
1 polymer ?
#
loop_
_entity_poly.entity_id
_entity_poly.type
_entity_poly.pdbx_seq_one_letter_code
_entity_poly.pdbx_strand_id
1 'polypeptide(L)'
;IPEFFIKFLTDPNDLVVDPFAGSNVTGEVAERLRRYWLAFEIVEEYLEASKFRFPGLYDPSPPLNKSEEEKCKTSLQLNLLESRPQYKIKEDG
;
A
#
# COMPACT_ATOMS: atom_id res chain seq x y z
N ILE A 1 -0.82 18.01 4.83
CA ILE A 1 0.59 17.90 5.27
C ILE A 1 1.34 16.82 4.50
N PRO A 2 0.90 15.54 4.43
CA PRO A 2 1.66 14.48 3.74
C PRO A 2 1.94 14.76 2.26
N GLU A 3 0.97 15.37 1.57
CA GLU A 3 1.07 15.70 0.15
C GLU A 3 2.28 16.59 -0.19
N PHE A 4 2.63 17.53 0.69
CA PHE A 4 3.79 18.39 0.48
C PHE A 4 5.09 17.59 0.49
N PHE A 5 5.30 16.76 1.53
CA PHE A 5 6.51 15.96 1.67
C PHE A 5 6.63 14.91 0.58
N ILE A 6 5.53 14.24 0.23
CA ILE A 6 5.55 13.24 -0.85
C ILE A 6 5.94 13.90 -2.17
N LYS A 7 5.35 15.04 -2.53
CA LYS A 7 5.73 15.76 -3.77
C LYS A 7 7.15 16.30 -3.74
N PHE A 8 7.64 16.73 -2.57
CA PHE A 8 8.96 17.33 -2.44
C PHE A 8 10.09 16.30 -2.45
N LEU A 9 9.86 15.11 -1.89
CA LEU A 9 10.91 14.10 -1.65
C LEU A 9 10.85 12.90 -2.60
N THR A 10 9.82 12.80 -3.45
CA THR A 10 9.62 11.63 -4.32
C THR A 10 9.11 12.02 -5.69
N ASP A 11 9.30 11.15 -6.68
CA ASP A 11 8.68 11.19 -8.00
C ASP A 11 7.55 10.13 -8.12
N PRO A 12 6.65 10.24 -9.11
CA PRO A 12 5.71 9.17 -9.40
C PRO A 12 6.45 7.82 -9.60
N ASN A 13 5.84 6.74 -9.09
CA ASN A 13 6.38 5.37 -9.04
C ASN A 13 7.51 5.13 -8.02
N ASP A 14 7.91 6.13 -7.21
CA ASP A 14 8.74 5.87 -6.04
C ASP A 14 7.95 5.12 -4.95
N LEU A 15 8.67 4.45 -4.05
CA LEU A 15 8.11 3.80 -2.86
C LEU A 15 8.14 4.75 -1.66
N VAL A 16 6.99 4.91 -1.01
CA VAL A 16 6.84 5.59 0.28
C VAL A 16 6.63 4.54 1.37
N VAL A 17 7.40 4.60 2.46
CA VAL A 17 7.25 3.68 3.60
C VAL A 17 6.87 4.47 4.85
N ASP A 18 5.78 4.06 5.51
CA ASP A 18 5.32 4.64 6.77
C ASP A 18 5.20 3.54 7.85
N PRO A 19 6.17 3.41 8.77
CA PRO A 19 6.17 2.38 9.80
C PRO A 19 5.18 2.67 10.95
N PHE A 20 4.55 3.84 10.98
CA PHE A 20 3.61 4.28 12.02
C PHE A 20 2.38 4.90 11.39
N ALA A 21 1.73 4.11 10.53
CA ALA A 21 0.73 4.61 9.60
C ALA A 21 -0.49 5.23 10.29
N GLY A 22 -0.82 4.80 11.52
CA GLY A 22 -2.06 5.19 12.19
C GLY A 22 -3.25 4.96 11.27
N SER A 23 -4.04 6.01 11.01
CA SER A 23 -5.17 5.92 10.08
C SER A 23 -4.79 5.82 8.59
N ASN A 24 -3.50 5.72 8.25
CA ASN A 24 -2.95 5.57 6.90
C ASN A 24 -3.28 6.71 5.91
N VAL A 25 -3.19 7.96 6.37
CA VAL A 25 -3.33 9.13 5.48
C VAL A 25 -2.15 9.23 4.52
N THR A 26 -0.95 8.82 4.96
CA THR A 26 0.26 8.79 4.12
C THR A 26 0.05 7.88 2.90
N GLY A 27 -0.45 6.66 3.10
CA GLY A 27 -0.75 5.72 2.01
C GLY A 27 -1.82 6.24 1.05
N GLU A 28 -2.92 6.80 1.56
CA GLU A 28 -3.98 7.40 0.73
C GLU A 28 -3.45 8.52 -0.17
N VAL A 29 -2.60 9.39 0.38
CA VAL A 29 -2.00 10.48 -0.39
C VAL A 29 -0.95 9.95 -1.37
N ALA A 30 -0.15 8.96 -0.98
CA ALA A 30 0.83 8.32 -1.85
C ALA A 30 0.15 7.66 -3.06
N GLU A 31 -0.91 6.88 -2.83
CA GLU A 31 -1.75 6.24 -3.85
C GLU A 31 -2.29 7.28 -4.85
N ARG A 32 -2.93 8.34 -4.34
CA ARG A 32 -3.50 9.43 -5.17
C ARG A 32 -2.43 10.15 -6.00
N LEU A 33 -1.20 10.23 -5.49
CA LEU A 33 -0.05 10.81 -6.17
C LEU A 33 0.71 9.80 -7.05
N ARG A 34 0.21 8.57 -7.21
CA ARG A 34 0.83 7.50 -8.01
C ARG A 34 2.23 7.10 -7.49
N ARG A 35 2.37 6.96 -6.18
CA ARG A 35 3.52 6.30 -5.54
C ARG A 35 3.10 4.91 -5.11
N TYR A 36 4.05 3.98 -5.12
CA TYR A 36 3.88 2.75 -4.35
C TYR A 36 4.00 3.09 -2.87
N TRP A 37 3.34 2.33 -2.01
CA TRP A 37 3.44 2.56 -0.58
C TRP A 37 3.36 1.28 0.25
N LEU A 38 4.04 1.30 1.40
CA LEU A 38 3.93 0.31 2.46
C LEU A 38 3.63 1.04 3.75
N ALA A 39 2.59 0.59 4.46
CA ALA A 39 2.22 1.13 5.76
C ALA A 39 2.14 0.01 6.79
N PHE A 40 2.67 0.29 7.98
CA PHE A 40 2.64 -0.63 9.11
C PHE A 40 2.00 0.08 10.31
N GLU A 41 1.16 -0.66 11.03
CA GLU A 41 0.52 -0.18 12.25
C GLU A 41 0.27 -1.39 13.16
N ILE A 42 0.51 -1.24 14.46
CA ILE A 42 0.36 -2.32 15.44
C ILE A 42 -1.06 -2.38 16.00
N VAL A 43 -1.77 -1.25 15.99
CA VAL A 43 -3.15 -1.16 16.45
C VAL A 43 -4.09 -1.62 15.34
N GLU A 44 -4.67 -2.80 15.52
CA GLU A 44 -5.54 -3.45 14.52
C GLU A 44 -6.74 -2.58 14.13
N GLU A 45 -7.32 -1.85 15.07
CA GLU A 45 -8.46 -0.96 14.82
C GLU A 45 -8.12 0.16 13.82
N TYR A 46 -6.87 0.63 13.82
CA TYR A 46 -6.40 1.62 12.86
C TYR A 46 -6.22 1.01 11.47
N LEU A 47 -5.73 -0.24 11.38
CA LEU A 47 -5.67 -0.97 10.13
C LEU A 47 -7.07 -1.20 9.53
N GLU A 48 -8.01 -1.70 10.34
CA GLU A 48 -9.39 -1.94 9.90
C GLU A 48 -10.07 -0.64 9.43
N ALA A 49 -9.94 0.44 10.19
CA ALA A 49 -10.47 1.74 9.79
C ALA A 49 -9.80 2.27 8.51
N SER A 50 -8.52 1.99 8.29
CA SER A 50 -7.80 2.47 7.11
C SER A 50 -8.27 1.85 5.80
N LYS A 51 -8.82 0.61 5.82
CA LYS A 51 -9.29 -0.09 4.62
C LYS A 51 -10.34 0.71 3.84
N PHE A 52 -11.18 1.48 4.55
CA PHE A 52 -12.22 2.31 3.93
C PHE A 52 -11.68 3.45 3.04
N ARG A 53 -10.38 3.75 3.11
CA ARG A 53 -9.71 4.74 2.23
C ARG A 53 -9.42 4.21 0.83
N PHE A 54 -9.45 2.88 0.64
CA PHE A 54 -9.00 2.22 -0.59
C PHE A 54 -10.12 1.37 -1.22
N PRO A 55 -11.21 2.00 -1.67
CA PRO A 55 -12.29 1.28 -2.34
C PRO A 55 -11.78 0.61 -3.61
N GLY A 56 -11.96 -0.71 -3.73
CA GLY A 56 -11.51 -1.52 -4.87
C GLY A 56 -10.17 -2.24 -4.70
N LEU A 57 -9.35 -1.87 -3.70
CA LEU A 57 -8.24 -2.73 -3.25
C LEU A 57 -8.70 -3.78 -2.23
N TYR A 58 -9.78 -3.47 -1.52
CA TYR A 58 -10.43 -4.38 -0.59
C TYR A 58 -11.80 -4.77 -1.15
N ASP A 59 -11.95 -6.05 -1.52
CA ASP A 59 -13.26 -6.66 -1.71
C ASP A 59 -13.72 -7.20 -0.35
N PRO A 60 -14.74 -6.61 0.30
CA PRO A 60 -15.25 -7.09 1.58
C PRO A 60 -16.00 -8.42 1.45
N SER A 61 -16.19 -8.96 0.24
CA SER A 61 -16.71 -10.31 0.04
C SER A 61 -15.85 -11.30 0.81
N PRO A 62 -16.38 -11.93 1.88
CA PRO A 62 -15.67 -13.04 2.49
C PRO A 62 -15.48 -14.10 1.39
N PRO A 63 -14.29 -14.72 1.27
CA PRO A 63 -14.12 -15.83 0.35
C PRO A 63 -15.23 -16.86 0.64
N LEU A 64 -15.95 -17.30 -0.40
CA LEU A 64 -17.15 -18.12 -0.27
C LEU A 64 -16.81 -19.53 0.29
N ASN A 65 -15.51 -19.85 0.43
CA ASN A 65 -14.99 -21.05 1.07
C ASN A 65 -13.49 -20.92 1.43
N LYS A 66 -12.99 -21.81 2.31
CA LYS A 66 -11.58 -21.86 2.73
C LYS A 66 -10.59 -22.01 1.55
N SER A 67 -10.97 -22.73 0.50
CA SER A 67 -10.11 -22.90 -0.68
C SER A 67 -9.94 -21.61 -1.49
N GLU A 68 -10.95 -20.73 -1.51
CA GLU A 68 -10.86 -19.41 -2.15
C GLU A 68 -10.00 -18.45 -1.34
N GLU A 69 -10.02 -18.55 0.00
CA GLU A 69 -9.14 -17.76 0.87
C GLU A 69 -7.66 -18.08 0.61
N GLU A 70 -7.30 -19.37 0.54
CA GLU A 70 -5.94 -19.81 0.22
C GLU A 70 -5.53 -19.43 -1.21
N LYS A 71 -6.48 -19.47 -2.16
CA LYS A 71 -6.26 -19.07 -3.55
C LYS A 71 -6.03 -17.56 -3.68
N CYS A 72 -6.80 -16.74 -2.95
CA CYS A 72 -6.63 -15.29 -2.88
C CYS A 72 -5.29 -14.91 -2.23
N LYS A 73 -4.94 -15.56 -1.10
CA LYS A 73 -3.63 -15.39 -0.46
C LYS A 73 -2.49 -15.73 -1.42
N THR A 74 -2.61 -16.83 -2.17
CA THR A 74 -1.58 -17.26 -3.14
C THR A 74 -1.50 -16.32 -4.34
N SER A 75 -2.64 -15.84 -4.88
CA SER A 75 -2.64 -14.94 -6.04
C SER A 75 -2.15 -13.54 -5.68
N LEU A 76 -2.50 -13.01 -4.49
CA LEU A 76 -1.96 -11.76 -3.98
C LEU A 76 -0.45 -11.84 -3.80
N GLN A 77 0.04 -12.96 -3.24
CA GLN A 77 1.46 -13.21 -3.09
C GLN A 77 2.18 -13.28 -4.45
N LEU A 78 1.61 -13.99 -5.43
CA LEU A 78 2.13 -14.09 -6.79
C LEU A 78 2.15 -12.73 -7.50
N ASN A 79 1.04 -12.00 -7.44
CA ASN A 79 0.97 -10.64 -8.00
C ASN A 79 2.03 -9.75 -7.36
N LEU A 80 2.19 -9.77 -6.04
CA LEU A 80 3.23 -8.99 -5.34
C LEU A 80 4.65 -9.40 -5.77
N LEU A 81 4.89 -10.70 -5.98
CA LEU A 81 6.18 -11.25 -6.44
C LEU A 81 6.48 -10.90 -7.91
N GLU A 82 5.46 -10.87 -8.77
CA GLU A 82 5.58 -10.57 -10.20
C GLU A 82 5.61 -9.05 -10.46
N SER A 83 4.98 -8.25 -9.59
CA SER A 83 4.90 -6.79 -9.72
C SER A 83 6.17 -6.05 -9.33
N ARG A 84 7.30 -6.75 -9.11
CA ARG A 84 8.55 -6.17 -8.54
C ARG A 84 8.85 -4.79 -9.16
N PRO A 85 8.66 -3.70 -8.41
CA PRO A 85 9.06 -2.39 -8.88
C PRO A 85 10.58 -2.38 -9.10
N GLN A 86 11.01 -1.99 -10.30
CA GLN A 86 12.42 -1.77 -10.60
C GLN A 86 12.83 -0.43 -10.01
N TYR A 87 13.37 -0.45 -8.79
CA TYR A 87 13.94 0.73 -8.17
C TYR A 87 15.24 1.10 -8.87
N LYS A 88 15.36 2.35 -9.34
CA LYS A 88 16.63 2.94 -9.72
C LYS A 88 17.14 3.74 -8.54
N ILE A 89 18.28 3.36 -7.99
CA ILE A 89 19.00 4.21 -7.05
C ILE A 89 19.53 5.40 -7.87
N LYS A 90 19.16 6.62 -7.51
CA LYS A 90 19.74 7.83 -8.10
C LYS A 90 21.18 7.90 -7.60
N GLU A 91 22.15 7.80 -8.51
CA GLU A 91 23.54 8.08 -8.18
C GLU A 91 23.70 9.61 -8.12
N ASP A 92 24.07 10.12 -6.96
CA ASP A 92 24.33 11.54 -6.76
C ASP A 92 25.62 11.91 -7.51
N GLY A 93 25.49 12.81 -8.49
CA GLY A 93 26.60 13.39 -9.26
C GLY A 93 27.15 14.67 -8.65
#